data_AF-A0A9P1E0D6-F1
#
_entry.id   AF-A0A9P1E0D6-F1
#
_cell.length_a   1.000
_cell.length_b   1.000
_cell.length_c   1.000
_cell.angle_alpha   90.00
_cell.angle_beta   90.00
_cell.angle_gamma   90.00
#
_symmetry.space_group_name_H-M   'P 1'
#
loop_
_entity.id
_entity.type
_entity.pdbx_description
1 polymer ?
#
loop_
_entity_poly.entity_id
_entity_poly.type
_entity_poly.pdbx_seq_one_letter_code
_entity_poly.pdbx_strand_id
1 'polypeptide(L)'
;MNSLSLPKIGCLVSFPSSHFAAAKSQYISLACLPDKLHVSFSLSSSSLPFLLSLWREKRKPHFQALVSAITAKQEEDNTIPDQDEEGGEAFNIKGDKEGLLEAVAEEGSAMHSESHISQGEALRFKEWEVDRFQDEVAASQGITIRRRPSTGPPLHHVGPFEFRLENEGNTPRNILEEIVWQKDKEVHEMKERKPLGALRKVLDIAPPTRDFVGALKESYSRTGSPGLIAEVKMASPSRGVLREDFDPVEIAKAYEKGGAACLSVLTDEKFFKGSFENLEAIRNSGVMCPLLCKEFIIDAWQIYYARVKGADAVLLIAAILPDLDIKYMLKICKLLGLAALVEVHDEREMDCVLGIDGIKLIGINNRDLETFEVDINNTKKLLQGERGEIIREKGIIVVGESGLFTPADIAYVQEAGVRAVLVGELIVKQRDPAQGIAELFGKDISY
;
A
#
# COMPACT_ATOMS: atom_id res chain seq x y z
N MET A 1 36.95 1.55 51.89
CA MET A 1 37.86 2.42 51.11
C MET A 1 37.73 1.99 49.66
N ASN A 2 37.27 2.75 48.67
CA ASN A 2 36.83 4.14 48.59
C ASN A 2 35.71 4.22 47.55
N SER A 3 34.60 4.87 47.93
CA SER A 3 33.66 5.54 47.04
C SER A 3 34.30 6.87 46.58
N LEU A 4 34.21 7.21 45.30
CA LEU A 4 34.55 8.55 44.80
C LEU A 4 33.34 9.17 44.10
N SER A 5 32.80 10.16 44.79
CA SER A 5 31.81 11.15 44.35
C SER A 5 32.49 12.20 43.47
N LEU A 6 31.75 12.72 42.48
CA LEU A 6 32.14 13.90 41.71
C LEU A 6 31.35 15.14 42.18
N PRO A 7 31.93 16.35 42.08
CA PRO A 7 31.52 17.50 42.89
C PRO A 7 30.36 18.29 42.29
N LYS A 8 29.53 18.83 43.19
CA LYS A 8 28.61 19.94 42.92
C LYS A 8 29.41 21.24 42.80
N ILE A 9 29.26 21.98 41.70
CA ILE A 9 29.65 23.38 41.62
C ILE A 9 28.40 24.16 41.19
N GLY A 10 27.80 24.86 42.15
CA GLY A 10 26.87 25.95 41.89
C GLY A 10 27.67 27.24 41.70
N CYS A 11 27.20 28.12 40.81
CA CYS A 11 27.70 29.48 40.73
C CYS A 11 26.52 30.45 40.73
N LEU A 12 26.42 31.24 41.80
CA LEU A 12 25.64 32.47 41.86
C LEU A 12 26.30 33.51 40.95
N VAL A 13 25.51 34.24 40.15
CA VAL A 13 25.93 35.53 39.60
C VAL A 13 24.82 36.55 39.86
N SER A 14 25.18 37.59 40.59
CA SER A 14 24.38 38.79 40.88
C SER A 14 24.48 39.81 39.74
N PHE A 15 23.39 40.54 39.49
CA PHE A 15 23.30 41.58 38.46
C PHE A 15 23.63 42.97 39.02
N PRO A 16 24.32 43.85 38.28
CA PRO A 16 24.12 45.29 38.36
C PRO A 16 23.12 45.75 37.29
N SER A 17 22.22 46.61 37.76
CA SER A 17 21.17 47.31 37.03
C SER A 17 21.69 48.34 36.03
N SER A 18 21.22 48.26 34.78
CA SER A 18 20.36 49.28 34.12
C SER A 18 20.47 49.23 32.58
N HIS A 19 19.30 49.30 31.94
CA HIS A 19 19.04 49.51 30.50
C HIS A 19 19.14 48.28 29.58
N PHE A 20 18.01 47.60 29.39
CA PHE A 20 17.28 47.51 28.11
C PHE A 20 16.11 46.53 28.29
N ALA A 21 14.90 47.07 28.36
CA ALA A 21 13.67 46.31 28.37
C ALA A 21 13.20 46.10 26.94
N ALA A 22 13.39 44.90 26.37
CA ALA A 22 12.60 44.30 25.28
C ALA A 22 13.25 42.98 24.79
N ALA A 23 13.35 41.97 25.65
CA ALA A 23 13.64 40.58 25.25
C ALA A 23 13.35 39.64 26.43
N LYS A 24 12.09 39.50 26.82
CA LYS A 24 11.65 38.50 27.80
C LYS A 24 10.38 37.82 27.30
N SER A 25 10.55 36.92 26.35
CA SER A 25 9.83 35.65 26.27
C SER A 25 10.54 34.82 25.20
N GLN A 26 10.63 33.50 25.38
CA GLN A 26 11.37 32.53 24.55
C GLN A 26 12.89 32.42 24.81
N TYR A 27 13.26 32.06 26.04
CA TYR A 27 14.31 31.07 26.24
C TYR A 27 13.84 30.12 27.34
N ILE A 28 13.13 29.07 26.95
CA ILE A 28 12.88 27.91 27.82
C ILE A 28 13.82 26.79 27.36
N SER A 29 14.88 26.63 28.16
CA SER A 29 15.49 25.38 28.61
C SER A 29 15.55 24.19 27.63
N LEU A 30 16.67 24.09 26.91
CA LEU A 30 17.14 22.88 26.21
C LEU A 30 17.82 21.92 27.21
N ALA A 31 17.11 21.59 28.29
CA ALA A 31 17.58 20.68 29.33
C ALA A 31 16.42 19.80 29.82
N CYS A 32 15.94 18.91 28.93
CA CYS A 32 15.21 17.67 29.23
C CYS A 32 14.76 17.05 27.89
N LEU A 33 15.65 16.34 27.20
CA LEU A 33 15.26 15.40 26.14
C LEU A 33 15.94 14.05 26.43
N PRO A 34 15.21 12.93 26.40
CA PRO A 34 15.78 11.59 26.62
C PRO A 34 16.63 11.13 25.42
N ASP A 35 17.59 10.25 25.69
CA ASP A 35 18.77 9.86 24.89
C ASP A 35 18.54 9.20 23.50
N LYS A 36 17.39 9.37 22.83
CA LYS A 36 17.15 8.76 21.49
C LYS A 36 16.41 9.68 20.52
N LEU A 37 16.94 10.87 20.26
CA LEU A 37 16.56 11.66 19.09
C LEU A 37 17.66 11.56 18.03
N HIS A 38 17.37 10.95 16.88
CA HIS A 38 18.18 11.10 15.67
C HIS A 38 17.65 12.29 14.87
N VAL A 39 18.38 13.39 14.87
CA VAL A 39 18.09 14.57 14.05
C VAL A 39 18.96 14.50 12.80
N SER A 40 18.34 14.51 11.62
CA SER A 40 19.05 14.64 10.34
C SER A 40 18.78 16.01 9.73
N PHE A 41 19.83 16.65 9.20
CA PHE A 41 19.76 18.00 8.62
C PHE A 41 19.94 17.90 7.10
N SER A 42 19.04 18.51 6.33
CA SER A 42 19.31 18.86 4.93
C SER A 42 19.11 20.38 4.77
N LEU A 43 20.06 21.04 4.09
CA LEU A 43 20.04 22.48 3.88
C LEU A 43 19.55 22.77 2.46
N SER A 44 18.52 23.60 2.32
CA SER A 44 18.06 24.09 1.01
C SER A 44 18.95 25.24 0.51
N SER A 45 19.16 25.30 -0.82
CA SER A 45 20.03 26.25 -1.52
C SER A 45 19.62 27.73 -1.36
N SER A 46 18.40 28.01 -0.89
CA SER A 46 17.88 29.36 -0.64
C SER A 46 18.34 29.98 0.69
N SER A 47 19.05 29.24 1.53
CA SER A 47 19.43 29.67 2.90
C SER A 47 20.87 30.20 3.02
N LEU A 48 21.66 30.07 1.94
CA LEU A 48 23.09 30.36 1.92
C LEU A 48 23.46 31.84 2.23
N PRO A 49 22.74 32.86 1.73
CA PRO A 49 23.14 34.25 1.91
C PRO A 49 23.03 34.74 3.37
N PHE A 50 22.03 34.22 4.11
CA PHE A 50 21.78 34.59 5.50
C PHE A 50 22.76 33.90 6.47
N LEU A 51 23.12 32.65 6.18
CA LEU A 51 24.16 31.95 6.94
C LEU A 51 25.54 32.58 6.69
N LEU A 52 25.85 33.01 5.46
CA LEU A 52 27.10 33.72 5.13
C LEU A 52 27.24 35.07 5.85
N SER A 53 26.14 35.77 6.15
CA SER A 53 26.19 37.04 6.89
C SER A 53 26.42 36.82 8.39
N LEU A 54 25.77 35.83 8.99
CA LEU A 54 25.94 35.44 10.39
C LEU A 54 27.33 34.82 10.67
N TRP A 55 27.93 34.16 9.68
CA TRP A 55 29.25 33.52 9.81
C TRP A 55 30.43 34.48 9.54
N ARG A 56 30.20 35.60 8.85
CA ARG A 56 31.19 36.67 8.64
C ARG A 56 31.59 37.42 9.91
N GLU A 57 30.76 37.34 10.96
CA GLU A 57 30.87 38.20 12.14
C GLU A 57 31.71 37.60 13.28
N LYS A 58 32.09 36.32 13.23
CA LYS A 58 32.88 35.68 14.31
C LYS A 58 34.05 34.79 13.81
N ARG A 59 35.26 35.36 13.92
CA ARG A 59 36.61 34.74 13.90
C ARG A 59 37.21 34.29 12.55
N LYS A 60 38.24 35.05 12.10
CA LYS A 60 39.30 34.64 11.16
C LYS A 60 40.46 34.02 11.98
N PRO A 61 40.95 32.80 11.68
CA PRO A 61 41.99 32.64 10.65
C PRO A 61 41.92 31.34 9.81
N HIS A 62 40.91 30.47 9.96
CA HIS A 62 40.81 29.24 9.15
C HIS A 62 40.18 29.45 7.75
N PHE A 63 39.91 30.70 7.37
CA PHE A 63 39.14 31.04 6.16
C PHE A 63 39.96 31.09 4.86
N GLN A 64 41.29 31.10 4.92
CA GLN A 64 42.12 31.19 3.70
C GLN A 64 42.34 29.84 2.99
N ALA A 65 42.14 28.70 3.65
CA ALA A 65 42.31 27.39 3.02
C ALA A 65 41.04 26.88 2.30
N LEU A 66 39.85 27.29 2.77
CA LEU A 66 38.57 26.79 2.24
C LEU A 66 38.08 27.58 1.01
N VAL A 67 38.35 28.89 0.96
CA VAL A 67 37.96 29.73 -0.17
C VAL A 67 38.74 29.38 -1.44
N SER A 68 40.05 29.10 -1.34
CA SER A 68 40.85 28.70 -2.50
C SER A 68 40.45 27.34 -3.11
N ALA A 69 39.79 26.46 -2.33
CA ALA A 69 39.30 25.17 -2.81
C ALA A 69 37.94 25.26 -3.52
N ILE A 70 37.15 26.31 -3.23
CA ILE A 70 35.81 26.50 -3.79
C ILE A 70 35.88 27.30 -5.10
N THR A 71 36.79 28.29 -5.21
CA THR A 71 36.97 29.06 -6.45
C THR A 71 37.55 28.21 -7.59
N ALA A 72 38.27 27.13 -7.29
CA ALA A 72 38.85 26.25 -8.32
C ALA A 72 37.83 25.27 -8.95
N LYS A 73 36.60 25.18 -8.43
CA LYS A 73 35.60 24.20 -8.88
C LYS A 73 34.40 24.80 -9.62
N GLN A 74 34.41 26.13 -9.82
CA GLN A 74 33.32 26.88 -10.45
C GLN A 74 33.66 27.46 -11.83
N GLU A 75 34.89 27.25 -12.34
CA GLU A 75 35.31 27.71 -13.68
C GLU A 75 35.16 26.64 -14.78
N GLU A 76 34.66 25.44 -14.51
CA GLU A 76 34.64 24.35 -15.51
C GLU A 76 33.30 24.03 -16.18
N ASP A 77 32.18 24.64 -15.79
CA ASP A 77 30.89 24.37 -16.46
C ASP A 77 30.06 25.65 -16.63
N ASN A 78 30.41 26.45 -17.64
CA ASN A 78 29.48 27.37 -18.30
C ASN A 78 30.09 27.88 -19.61
N THR A 79 29.77 27.23 -20.73
CA THR A 79 29.76 27.86 -22.06
C THR A 79 28.55 27.37 -22.85
N ILE A 80 27.61 28.28 -23.09
CA ILE A 80 26.53 28.18 -24.10
C ILE A 80 26.93 29.10 -25.25
N PRO A 81 26.54 28.79 -26.51
CA PRO A 81 26.19 29.84 -27.44
C PRO A 81 24.78 29.68 -28.03
N ASP A 82 24.08 30.82 -28.12
CA ASP A 82 22.87 31.08 -28.91
C ASP A 82 23.14 30.98 -30.42
N GLN A 83 22.11 30.63 -31.21
CA GLN A 83 21.57 31.48 -32.31
C GLN A 83 20.41 30.84 -33.12
N ASP A 84 19.38 31.67 -33.33
CA ASP A 84 18.60 32.00 -34.54
C ASP A 84 17.55 31.06 -35.21
N GLU A 85 16.31 31.57 -35.15
CA GLU A 85 15.32 31.86 -36.23
C GLU A 85 14.49 30.83 -37.03
N GLU A 86 13.23 31.28 -37.25
CA GLU A 86 12.26 31.06 -38.36
C GLU A 86 11.20 29.93 -38.34
N GLY A 87 9.92 30.36 -38.26
CA GLY A 87 8.90 30.14 -39.31
C GLY A 87 7.93 28.94 -39.20
N GLY A 88 6.61 29.20 -39.18
CA GLY A 88 5.60 28.17 -39.53
C GLY A 88 4.17 28.35 -39.02
N GLU A 89 3.36 29.03 -39.84
CA GLU A 89 1.89 29.00 -40.10
C GLU A 89 0.83 28.42 -39.12
N ALA A 90 -0.33 29.10 -39.19
CA ALA A 90 -1.55 28.94 -38.40
C ALA A 90 -2.49 27.81 -38.87
N PHE A 91 -3.36 27.31 -37.96
CA PHE A 91 -4.74 26.93 -38.28
C PHE A 91 -5.67 27.17 -37.08
N ASN A 92 -6.84 27.78 -37.38
CA ASN A 92 -7.93 28.10 -36.48
C ASN A 92 -9.16 27.27 -36.92
N ILE A 93 -10.02 26.83 -35.98
CA ILE A 93 -11.48 26.76 -36.10
C ILE A 93 -12.11 26.36 -34.75
N LYS A 94 -13.13 27.14 -34.37
CA LYS A 94 -14.03 27.07 -33.21
C LYS A 94 -14.85 25.75 -33.11
N GLY A 95 -15.31 25.44 -31.90
CA GLY A 95 -16.47 24.58 -31.67
C GLY A 95 -16.88 24.45 -30.20
N ASP A 96 -17.90 25.23 -29.82
CA ASP A 96 -18.81 25.18 -28.65
C ASP A 96 -18.64 24.12 -27.55
N LYS A 97 -18.73 24.59 -26.29
CA LYS A 97 -19.72 24.12 -25.28
C LYS A 97 -19.62 24.94 -23.99
N GLU A 98 -20.24 26.12 -24.00
CA GLU A 98 -20.86 26.70 -22.79
C GLU A 98 -22.30 26.17 -22.73
N GLY A 99 -22.70 25.65 -21.57
CA GLY A 99 -24.07 25.20 -21.35
C GLY A 99 -24.17 23.98 -20.46
N LEU A 100 -23.81 24.14 -19.18
CA LEU A 100 -24.46 23.54 -18.01
C LEU A 100 -23.58 23.87 -16.80
N LEU A 101 -23.89 24.94 -16.05
CA LEU A 101 -23.54 25.14 -14.63
C LEU A 101 -24.08 26.49 -14.11
N GLU A 102 -25.33 26.82 -14.43
CA GLU A 102 -26.07 27.90 -13.76
C GLU A 102 -27.41 27.34 -13.27
N ALA A 103 -27.39 26.75 -12.08
CA ALA A 103 -28.54 26.58 -11.20
C ALA A 103 -28.06 25.92 -9.90
N VAL A 104 -27.43 26.69 -9.01
CA VAL A 104 -27.61 26.71 -7.54
C VAL A 104 -26.68 27.82 -7.03
N ALA A 105 -27.10 29.08 -7.14
CA ALA A 105 -26.39 30.19 -6.51
C ALA A 105 -27.37 31.32 -6.20
N GLU A 106 -28.33 31.06 -5.32
CA GLU A 106 -29.07 32.11 -4.61
C GLU A 106 -29.55 31.54 -3.28
N GLU A 107 -28.79 31.83 -2.23
CA GLU A 107 -29.24 32.22 -0.88
C GLU A 107 -28.09 32.02 0.13
N GLY A 108 -27.62 33.12 0.72
CA GLY A 108 -26.63 33.07 1.80
C GLY A 108 -25.63 34.21 1.83
N SER A 109 -26.12 35.45 1.94
CA SER A 109 -25.29 36.59 2.33
C SER A 109 -24.98 36.52 3.82
N ALA A 110 -23.72 36.29 4.19
CA ALA A 110 -23.15 36.78 5.45
C ALA A 110 -21.62 36.83 5.35
N MET A 111 -21.08 37.99 5.72
CA MET A 111 -19.67 38.40 5.70
C MET A 111 -18.67 37.30 6.10
N HIS A 112 -17.62 37.08 5.30
CA HIS A 112 -16.28 36.71 5.78
C HIS A 112 -15.21 37.18 4.79
N SER A 113 -14.09 37.65 5.34
CA SER A 113 -12.92 38.16 4.62
C SER A 113 -12.36 37.12 3.65
N GLU A 114 -12.28 37.46 2.36
CA GLU A 114 -11.65 36.63 1.35
C GLU A 114 -10.14 36.54 1.60
N SER A 115 -9.70 35.43 2.20
CA SER A 115 -8.34 34.95 1.97
C SER A 115 -8.31 34.31 0.59
N HIS A 116 -7.49 34.85 -0.31
CA HIS A 116 -7.19 34.25 -1.61
C HIS A 116 -6.51 32.89 -1.39
N ILE A 117 -7.32 31.84 -1.27
CA ILE A 117 -6.88 30.45 -1.33
C ILE A 117 -6.77 30.11 -2.81
N SER A 118 -5.57 29.75 -3.28
CA SER A 118 -5.37 29.35 -4.68
C SER A 118 -6.22 28.12 -5.01
N GLN A 119 -6.63 27.94 -6.27
CA GLN A 119 -7.45 26.77 -6.68
C GLN A 119 -6.81 25.43 -6.27
N GLY A 120 -5.47 25.35 -6.23
CA GLY A 120 -4.73 24.16 -5.77
C GLY A 120 -4.74 23.95 -4.25
N GLU A 121 -4.93 24.99 -3.44
CA GLU A 121 -5.13 24.87 -1.99
C GLU A 121 -6.58 24.52 -1.65
N ALA A 122 -7.55 25.06 -2.40
CA ALA A 122 -8.95 24.71 -2.25
C ALA A 122 -9.24 23.24 -2.63
N LEU A 123 -8.56 22.71 -3.65
CA LEU A 123 -8.61 21.28 -4.02
C LEU A 123 -8.00 20.39 -2.93
N ARG A 124 -6.82 20.76 -2.40
CA ARG A 124 -6.19 20.04 -1.28
C ARG A 124 -7.06 20.02 -0.03
N PHE A 125 -7.77 21.12 0.26
CA PHE A 125 -8.68 21.19 1.40
C PHE A 125 -9.87 20.23 1.24
N LYS A 126 -10.45 20.13 0.03
CA LYS A 126 -11.53 19.18 -0.27
C LYS A 126 -11.07 17.73 -0.24
N GLU A 127 -9.88 17.42 -0.77
CA GLU A 127 -9.29 16.08 -0.67
C GLU A 127 -9.11 15.68 0.80
N TRP A 128 -8.59 16.59 1.62
CA TRP A 128 -8.39 16.36 3.05
C TRP A 128 -9.71 16.14 3.82
N GLU A 129 -10.78 16.86 3.51
CA GLU A 129 -12.11 16.64 4.11
C GLU A 129 -12.70 15.27 3.74
N VAL A 130 -12.52 14.83 2.50
CA VAL A 130 -12.99 13.52 2.02
C VAL A 130 -12.21 12.39 2.69
N ASP A 131 -10.88 12.51 2.77
CA ASP A 131 -10.02 11.52 3.45
C ASP A 131 -10.42 11.36 4.92
N ARG A 132 -10.67 12.48 5.62
CA ARG A 132 -11.08 12.45 7.03
C ARG A 132 -12.43 11.77 7.23
N PHE A 133 -13.38 11.97 6.33
CA PHE A 133 -14.68 11.30 6.38
C PHE A 133 -14.56 9.79 6.11
N GLN A 134 -13.68 9.39 5.18
CA GLN A 134 -13.40 7.97 4.92
C GLN A 134 -12.77 7.28 6.15
N ASP A 135 -11.84 7.94 6.82
CA ASP A 135 -11.22 7.41 8.05
C ASP A 135 -12.24 7.27 9.20
N GLU A 136 -13.19 8.21 9.34
CA GLU A 136 -14.27 8.11 10.35
C GLU A 136 -15.22 6.94 10.06
N VAL A 137 -15.59 6.72 8.79
CA VAL A 137 -16.41 5.57 8.38
C VAL A 137 -15.66 4.25 8.62
N ALA A 138 -14.40 4.18 8.21
CA ALA A 138 -13.55 3.01 8.43
C ALA A 138 -13.45 2.67 9.93
N ALA A 139 -13.20 3.68 10.77
CA ALA A 139 -13.13 3.50 12.23
C ALA A 139 -14.47 3.03 12.82
N SER A 140 -15.61 3.50 12.31
CA SER A 140 -16.94 3.04 12.76
C SER A 140 -17.22 1.57 12.42
N GLN A 141 -16.60 1.06 11.36
CA GLN A 141 -16.60 -0.35 10.96
C GLN A 141 -15.49 -1.14 11.68
N GLY A 142 -14.72 -0.46 12.54
CA GLY A 142 -13.62 -1.00 13.32
C GLY A 142 -12.37 -1.35 12.50
N ILE A 143 -12.28 -0.85 11.27
CA ILE A 143 -11.02 -0.86 10.53
C ILE A 143 -10.04 0.01 11.30
N THR A 144 -8.99 -0.61 11.83
CA THR A 144 -7.97 0.08 12.61
C THR A 144 -6.83 0.57 11.74
N ILE A 145 -6.62 -0.02 10.56
CA ILE A 145 -5.51 0.31 9.66
C ILE A 145 -5.73 1.68 9.02
N ARG A 146 -4.85 2.62 9.34
CA ARG A 146 -4.94 4.01 8.87
C ARG A 146 -4.38 4.14 7.47
N ARG A 147 -4.97 5.02 6.67
CA ARG A 147 -4.35 5.52 5.43
C ARG A 147 -3.30 6.57 5.79
N ARG A 148 -2.29 6.74 4.93
CA ARG A 148 -1.29 7.80 5.15
C ARG A 148 -1.94 9.15 4.84
N PRO A 149 -1.78 10.18 5.69
CA PRO A 149 -2.22 11.53 5.32
C PRO A 149 -1.51 11.99 4.04
N SER A 150 -2.26 12.53 3.08
CA SER A 150 -1.74 13.02 1.79
C SER A 150 -0.59 14.04 1.94
N THR A 151 -0.60 14.82 3.03
CA THR A 151 0.44 15.81 3.34
C THR A 151 1.69 15.24 4.03
N GLY A 152 1.69 13.96 4.40
CA GLY A 152 2.72 13.37 5.25
C GLY A 152 2.69 13.90 6.71
N PRO A 153 3.76 13.66 7.49
CA PRO A 153 3.87 14.21 8.85
C PRO A 153 3.74 15.74 8.81
N PRO A 154 3.07 16.38 9.79
CA PRO A 154 2.97 17.84 9.86
C PRO A 154 4.35 18.48 9.81
N LEU A 155 4.51 19.44 8.91
CA LEU A 155 5.71 20.26 8.82
C LEU A 155 5.64 21.32 9.91
N HIS A 156 6.62 21.32 10.81
CA HIS A 156 6.76 22.33 11.82
C HIS A 156 7.88 23.30 11.45
N HIS A 157 7.62 24.59 11.65
CA HIS A 157 8.59 25.65 11.43
C HIS A 157 9.04 26.23 12.79
N VAL A 158 10.35 26.27 13.03
CA VAL A 158 10.95 27.02 14.15
C VAL A 158 12.01 27.94 13.57
N GLY A 159 11.64 29.20 13.39
CA GLY A 159 12.47 30.18 12.69
C GLY A 159 12.72 29.77 11.23
N PRO A 160 13.97 29.75 10.73
CA PRO A 160 14.29 29.34 9.36
C PRO A 160 14.37 27.81 9.19
N PHE A 161 14.12 27.03 10.24
CA PHE A 161 14.27 25.58 10.20
C PHE A 161 12.91 24.90 10.04
N GLU A 162 12.88 23.96 9.09
CA GLU A 162 11.79 23.02 8.88
C GLU A 162 12.14 21.71 9.57
N PHE A 163 11.22 21.17 10.37
CA PHE A 163 11.37 19.86 10.96
C PHE A 163 10.04 19.11 10.91
N ARG A 164 10.13 17.80 10.69
CA ARG A 164 9.01 16.87 10.83
C ARG A 164 9.15 16.18 12.16
N LEU A 165 8.15 16.29 13.02
CA LEU A 165 8.11 15.53 14.26
C LEU A 165 7.56 14.14 13.95
N GLU A 166 8.40 13.12 14.15
CA GLU A 166 7.93 11.76 14.29
C GLU A 166 7.16 11.66 15.62
N ASN A 167 5.89 11.28 15.54
CA ASN A 167 5.05 10.95 16.68
C ASN A 167 4.31 9.65 16.36
N GLU A 168 3.68 9.02 17.36
CA GLU A 168 2.88 7.79 17.17
C GLU A 168 1.78 7.97 16.09
N GLY A 169 1.32 9.20 15.89
CA GLY A 169 0.37 9.55 14.83
C GLY A 169 0.93 9.44 13.40
N ASN A 170 2.24 9.56 13.21
CA ASN A 170 2.92 9.64 11.92
C ASN A 170 3.85 8.45 11.62
N THR A 171 3.76 7.39 12.43
CA THR A 171 4.46 6.13 12.20
C THR A 171 3.45 4.99 12.09
N PRO A 172 3.64 4.02 11.17
CA PRO A 172 2.82 2.82 11.13
C PRO A 172 2.91 2.05 12.46
N ARG A 173 1.77 1.54 12.96
CA ARG A 173 1.72 0.79 14.22
C ARG A 173 2.02 -0.70 14.05
N ASN A 174 1.72 -1.24 12.88
CA ASN A 174 1.97 -2.63 12.51
C ASN A 174 2.42 -2.72 11.05
N ILE A 175 2.84 -3.92 10.63
CA ILE A 175 3.36 -4.14 9.28
C ILE A 175 2.29 -3.87 8.20
N LEU A 176 1.02 -4.15 8.48
CA LEU A 176 -0.06 -3.98 7.53
C LEU A 176 -0.29 -2.50 7.26
N GLU A 177 -0.26 -1.67 8.30
CA GLU A 177 -0.33 -0.21 8.18
C GLU A 177 0.87 0.33 7.40
N GLU A 178 2.09 -0.22 7.61
CA GLU A 178 3.27 0.17 6.85
C GLU A 178 3.11 -0.16 5.35
N ILE A 179 2.60 -1.36 5.04
CA ILE A 179 2.30 -1.79 3.68
C ILE A 179 1.30 -0.86 3.02
N VAL A 180 0.18 -0.57 3.69
CA VAL A 180 -0.88 0.31 3.15
C VAL A 180 -0.35 1.72 2.88
N TRP A 181 0.47 2.26 3.78
CA TRP A 181 1.06 3.60 3.61
C TRP A 181 2.06 3.68 2.47
N GLN A 182 2.84 2.62 2.30
CA GLN A 182 3.74 2.51 1.16
C GLN A 182 2.93 2.39 -0.13
N LYS A 183 1.90 1.54 -0.14
CA LYS A 183 1.06 1.29 -1.32
C LYS A 183 0.38 2.56 -1.80
N ASP A 184 -0.04 3.43 -0.88
CA ASP A 184 -0.65 4.71 -1.22
C ASP A 184 0.28 5.59 -2.08
N LYS A 185 1.57 5.67 -1.72
CA LYS A 185 2.59 6.36 -2.52
C LYS A 185 2.79 5.71 -3.88
N GLU A 186 2.94 4.38 -3.90
CA GLU A 186 3.18 3.62 -5.12
C GLU A 186 2.03 3.80 -6.12
N VAL A 187 0.78 3.68 -5.64
CA VAL A 187 -0.41 3.84 -6.47
C VAL A 187 -0.51 5.26 -7.01
N HIS A 188 -0.19 6.28 -6.22
CA HIS A 188 -0.16 7.67 -6.68
C HIS A 188 0.83 7.86 -7.84
N GLU A 189 2.08 7.43 -7.65
CA GLU A 189 3.14 7.53 -8.67
C GLU A 189 2.79 6.73 -9.94
N MET A 190 2.20 5.54 -9.78
CA MET A 190 1.78 4.72 -10.91
C MET A 190 0.60 5.35 -11.67
N LYS A 191 -0.35 5.99 -10.97
CA LYS A 191 -1.48 6.72 -11.59
C LYS A 191 -1.00 7.90 -12.41
N GLU A 192 -0.02 8.66 -11.93
CA GLU A 192 0.59 9.75 -12.69
C GLU A 192 1.25 9.24 -13.97
N ARG A 193 2.00 8.13 -13.86
CA ARG A 193 2.68 7.51 -15.02
C ARG A 193 1.72 6.86 -16.01
N LYS A 194 0.64 6.24 -15.52
CA LYS A 194 -0.35 5.50 -16.32
C LYS A 194 -1.78 5.86 -15.88
N PRO A 195 -2.32 7.00 -16.33
CA PRO A 195 -3.67 7.42 -15.99
C PRO A 195 -4.73 6.41 -16.45
N LEU A 196 -5.88 6.42 -15.78
CA LEU A 196 -6.97 5.46 -16.04
C LEU A 196 -7.42 5.43 -17.52
N GLY A 197 -7.43 6.58 -18.18
CA GLY A 197 -7.78 6.68 -19.61
C GLY A 197 -6.83 5.91 -20.53
N ALA A 198 -5.55 5.79 -20.17
CA ALA A 198 -4.58 4.97 -20.89
C ALA A 198 -4.84 3.47 -20.69
N LEU A 199 -5.20 3.06 -19.46
CA LEU A 199 -5.53 1.67 -19.16
C LEU A 199 -6.78 1.19 -19.90
N ARG A 200 -7.82 2.04 -20.01
CA ARG A 200 -9.06 1.70 -20.73
C ARG A 200 -8.82 1.30 -22.18
N LYS A 201 -7.95 2.02 -22.89
CA LYS A 201 -7.59 1.69 -24.29
C LYS A 201 -6.98 0.30 -24.43
N VAL A 202 -6.19 -0.14 -23.43
CA VAL A 202 -5.60 -1.49 -23.42
C VAL A 202 -6.67 -2.54 -23.10
N LEU A 203 -7.62 -2.22 -22.23
CA LEU A 203 -8.72 -3.11 -21.87
C LEU A 203 -9.67 -3.39 -23.03
N ASP A 204 -9.89 -2.43 -23.92
CA ASP A 204 -10.76 -2.60 -25.10
C ASP A 204 -10.29 -3.73 -26.04
N ILE A 205 -8.99 -4.06 -26.01
CA ILE A 205 -8.38 -5.13 -26.81
C ILE A 205 -7.90 -6.32 -25.96
N ALA A 206 -8.15 -6.29 -24.64
CA ALA A 206 -7.68 -7.36 -23.76
C ALA A 206 -8.50 -8.64 -23.98
N PRO A 207 -7.85 -9.83 -23.99
CA PRO A 207 -8.57 -11.09 -24.10
C PRO A 207 -9.51 -11.28 -22.90
N PRO A 208 -10.63 -12.02 -23.04
CA PRO A 208 -11.53 -12.30 -21.93
C PRO A 208 -10.81 -12.88 -20.70
N THR A 209 -11.37 -12.62 -19.52
CA THR A 209 -10.94 -13.29 -18.29
C THR A 209 -11.28 -14.77 -18.35
N ARG A 210 -10.49 -15.58 -17.67
CA ARG A 210 -10.75 -16.99 -17.43
C ARG A 210 -11.63 -17.12 -16.19
N ASP A 211 -12.49 -18.13 -16.16
CA ASP A 211 -13.44 -18.30 -15.05
C ASP A 211 -12.75 -18.85 -13.79
N PHE A 212 -12.25 -17.95 -12.95
CA PHE A 212 -11.57 -18.27 -11.69
C PHE A 212 -12.47 -19.08 -10.73
N VAL A 213 -13.75 -18.69 -10.60
CA VAL A 213 -14.70 -19.39 -9.71
C VAL A 213 -15.07 -20.76 -10.28
N GLY A 214 -15.28 -20.83 -11.59
CA GLY A 214 -15.56 -22.07 -12.31
C GLY A 214 -14.45 -23.11 -12.15
N ALA A 215 -13.19 -22.69 -12.33
CA ALA A 215 -12.03 -23.57 -12.19
C ALA A 215 -11.93 -24.22 -10.78
N LEU A 216 -12.23 -23.46 -9.73
CA LEU A 216 -12.29 -24.00 -8.36
C LEU A 216 -13.42 -25.02 -8.18
N LYS A 217 -14.61 -24.74 -8.71
CA LYS A 217 -15.75 -25.67 -8.65
C LYS A 217 -15.49 -26.96 -9.41
N GLU A 218 -14.91 -26.85 -10.60
CA GLU A 218 -14.55 -27.97 -11.45
C GLU A 218 -13.51 -28.86 -10.77
N SER A 219 -12.43 -28.26 -10.26
CA SER A 219 -11.40 -28.97 -9.50
C SER A 219 -11.97 -29.71 -8.29
N TYR A 220 -12.84 -29.04 -7.52
CA TYR A 220 -13.51 -29.66 -6.37
C TYR A 220 -14.36 -30.86 -6.78
N SER A 221 -15.15 -30.70 -7.85
CA SER A 221 -16.06 -31.75 -8.35
C SER A 221 -15.30 -32.96 -8.90
N ARG A 222 -14.15 -32.72 -9.57
CA ARG A 222 -13.30 -33.76 -10.16
C ARG A 222 -12.53 -34.55 -9.10
N THR A 223 -11.96 -33.88 -8.11
CA THR A 223 -11.00 -34.49 -7.17
C THR A 223 -11.64 -34.92 -5.85
N GLY A 224 -12.81 -34.37 -5.50
CA GLY A 224 -13.43 -34.51 -4.18
C GLY A 224 -12.67 -33.79 -3.06
N SER A 225 -11.69 -32.94 -3.40
CA SER A 225 -10.86 -32.18 -2.46
C SER A 225 -10.93 -30.68 -2.75
N PRO A 226 -10.60 -29.81 -1.78
CA PRO A 226 -10.57 -28.36 -2.00
C PRO A 226 -9.73 -27.98 -3.23
N GLY A 227 -10.25 -27.12 -4.10
CA GLY A 227 -9.50 -26.62 -5.26
C GLY A 227 -8.28 -25.82 -4.82
N LEU A 228 -7.11 -26.14 -5.37
CA LEU A 228 -5.85 -25.47 -5.00
C LEU A 228 -5.67 -24.15 -5.77
N ILE A 229 -5.51 -23.05 -5.02
CA ILE A 229 -4.93 -21.80 -5.49
C ILE A 229 -3.44 -21.81 -5.10
N ALA A 230 -2.56 -22.15 -6.04
CA ALA A 230 -1.13 -22.25 -5.77
C ALA A 230 -0.46 -20.87 -5.87
N GLU A 231 0.23 -20.46 -4.81
CA GLU A 231 0.80 -19.12 -4.71
C GLU A 231 2.25 -19.05 -5.22
N VAL A 232 2.48 -18.26 -6.26
CA VAL A 232 3.79 -17.91 -6.81
C VAL A 232 4.36 -16.75 -6.00
N LYS A 233 5.31 -17.05 -5.12
CA LYS A 233 5.89 -16.09 -4.16
C LYS A 233 7.40 -16.24 -4.03
N MET A 234 8.13 -15.13 -4.16
CA MET A 234 9.59 -15.10 -3.99
C MET A 234 9.99 -14.93 -2.53
N ALA A 235 9.36 -13.98 -1.82
CA ALA A 235 9.68 -13.63 -0.44
C ALA A 235 8.43 -13.29 0.38
N SER A 236 8.60 -13.19 1.69
CA SER A 236 7.57 -12.61 2.57
C SER A 236 8.23 -11.92 3.77
N PRO A 237 7.58 -10.92 4.39
CA PRO A 237 8.13 -10.23 5.56
C PRO A 237 8.50 -11.17 6.72
N SER A 238 7.70 -12.23 6.92
CA SER A 238 7.88 -13.15 8.05
C SER A 238 8.95 -14.22 7.82
N ARG A 239 9.30 -14.56 6.57
CA ARG A 239 10.23 -15.65 6.24
C ARG A 239 11.44 -15.24 5.41
N GLY A 240 11.51 -13.98 4.95
CA GLY A 240 12.53 -13.53 4.01
C GLY A 240 12.36 -14.17 2.63
N VAL A 241 13.49 -14.41 1.93
CA VAL A 241 13.51 -15.06 0.61
C VAL A 241 13.22 -16.56 0.77
N LEU A 242 12.19 -17.05 0.08
CA LEU A 242 11.77 -18.45 0.12
C LEU A 242 12.44 -19.30 -0.95
N ARG A 243 12.79 -18.68 -2.09
CA ARG A 243 13.43 -19.35 -3.23
C ARG A 243 14.40 -18.38 -3.90
N GLU A 244 15.68 -18.71 -3.89
CA GLU A 244 16.73 -17.88 -4.49
C GLU A 244 16.70 -17.94 -6.02
N ASP A 245 16.44 -19.13 -6.58
CA ASP A 245 16.23 -19.35 -8.01
C ASP A 245 14.74 -19.24 -8.36
N PHE A 246 14.28 -18.01 -8.55
CA PHE A 246 12.88 -17.67 -8.76
C PHE A 246 12.59 -17.34 -10.22
N ASP A 247 12.08 -18.32 -10.95
CA ASP A 247 11.43 -18.13 -12.25
C ASP A 247 9.91 -18.26 -12.07
N PRO A 248 9.14 -17.15 -12.15
CA PRO A 248 7.70 -17.18 -11.92
C PRO A 248 6.95 -18.01 -12.97
N VAL A 249 7.45 -18.08 -14.21
CA VAL A 249 6.82 -18.80 -15.31
C VAL A 249 7.01 -20.31 -15.15
N GLU A 250 8.23 -20.75 -14.85
CA GLU A 250 8.51 -22.17 -14.64
C GLU A 250 7.81 -22.71 -13.38
N ILE A 251 7.75 -21.91 -12.31
CA ILE A 251 6.96 -22.25 -11.11
C ILE A 251 5.47 -22.37 -11.46
N ALA A 252 4.90 -21.41 -12.20
CA ALA A 252 3.49 -21.43 -12.59
C ALA A 252 3.14 -22.67 -13.44
N LYS A 253 3.97 -23.02 -14.42
CA LYS A 253 3.80 -24.25 -15.22
C LYS A 253 3.88 -25.51 -14.36
N ALA A 254 4.80 -25.55 -13.40
CA ALA A 254 4.93 -26.68 -12.48
C ALA A 254 3.68 -26.83 -11.59
N TYR A 255 3.11 -25.72 -11.10
CA TYR A 255 1.84 -25.75 -10.35
C TYR A 255 0.66 -26.20 -11.19
N GLU A 256 0.53 -25.70 -12.42
CA GLU A 256 -0.52 -26.14 -13.35
C GLU A 256 -0.41 -27.65 -13.62
N LYS A 257 0.79 -28.14 -13.94
CA LYS A 257 1.04 -29.57 -14.13
C LYS A 257 0.73 -30.39 -12.86
N GLY A 258 0.98 -29.83 -11.68
CA GLY A 258 0.66 -30.44 -10.39
C GLY A 258 -0.84 -30.45 -10.04
N GLY A 259 -1.71 -29.89 -10.88
CA GLY A 259 -3.16 -29.89 -10.66
C GLY A 259 -3.71 -28.66 -9.92
N ALA A 260 -2.93 -27.57 -9.84
CA ALA A 260 -3.47 -26.30 -9.33
C ALA A 260 -4.69 -25.87 -10.16
N ALA A 261 -5.78 -25.50 -9.47
CA ALA A 261 -6.99 -25.02 -10.12
C ALA A 261 -6.83 -23.57 -10.58
N CYS A 262 -6.16 -22.75 -9.76
CA CYS A 262 -5.83 -21.37 -10.04
C CYS A 262 -4.44 -21.04 -9.50
N LEU A 263 -3.88 -19.91 -9.93
CA LEU A 263 -2.62 -19.40 -9.39
C LEU A 263 -2.85 -18.08 -8.68
N SER A 264 -2.16 -17.86 -7.56
CA SER A 264 -2.04 -16.57 -6.89
C SER A 264 -0.66 -16.00 -7.16
N VAL A 265 -0.57 -14.79 -7.69
CA VAL A 265 0.71 -14.15 -8.02
C VAL A 265 0.86 -12.90 -7.16
N LEU A 266 1.93 -12.86 -6.35
CA LEU A 266 2.27 -11.68 -5.56
C LEU A 266 2.79 -10.59 -6.49
N THR A 267 2.18 -9.41 -6.42
CA THR A 267 2.59 -8.24 -7.21
C THR A 267 3.25 -7.14 -6.38
N ASP A 268 3.19 -7.23 -5.05
CA ASP A 268 3.84 -6.26 -4.17
C ASP A 268 5.38 -6.39 -4.22
N GLU A 269 6.04 -5.34 -4.70
CA GLU A 269 7.49 -5.33 -4.90
C GLU A 269 8.26 -5.23 -3.57
N LYS A 270 7.86 -4.31 -2.69
CA LYS A 270 8.69 -3.93 -1.54
C LYS A 270 8.75 -5.01 -0.46
N PHE A 271 7.62 -5.62 -0.13
CA PHE A 271 7.50 -6.54 1.01
C PHE A 271 7.54 -8.02 0.57
N PHE A 272 7.06 -8.31 -0.64
CA PHE A 272 6.98 -9.69 -1.15
C PHE A 272 7.93 -9.99 -2.32
N LYS A 273 8.64 -8.98 -2.83
CA LYS A 273 9.48 -9.09 -4.05
C LYS A 273 8.70 -9.65 -5.24
N GLY A 274 7.41 -9.33 -5.30
CA GLY A 274 6.53 -9.61 -6.43
C GLY A 274 6.71 -8.58 -7.53
N SER A 275 5.90 -8.69 -8.59
CA SER A 275 5.75 -7.63 -9.58
C SER A 275 4.53 -7.89 -10.47
N PHE A 276 3.96 -6.83 -11.03
CA PHE A 276 2.92 -6.95 -12.05
C PHE A 276 3.46 -7.57 -13.36
N GLU A 277 4.76 -7.43 -13.61
CA GLU A 277 5.46 -8.05 -14.74
C GLU A 277 5.51 -9.58 -14.59
N ASN A 278 5.64 -10.12 -13.37
CA ASN A 278 5.56 -11.56 -13.14
C ASN A 278 4.16 -12.11 -13.50
N LEU A 279 3.10 -11.38 -13.12
CA LEU A 279 1.72 -11.73 -13.47
C LEU A 279 1.52 -11.76 -14.99
N GLU A 280 1.98 -10.72 -15.68
CA GLU A 280 1.89 -10.60 -17.14
C GLU A 280 2.72 -11.67 -17.86
N ALA A 281 3.93 -11.96 -17.37
CA ALA A 281 4.79 -13.02 -17.90
C ALA A 281 4.13 -14.40 -17.78
N ILE A 282 3.54 -14.72 -16.62
CA ILE A 282 2.80 -15.96 -16.42
C ILE A 282 1.61 -16.03 -17.38
N ARG A 283 0.81 -14.97 -17.49
CA ARG A 283 -0.33 -14.91 -18.42
C ARG A 283 0.08 -15.22 -19.86
N ASN A 284 1.20 -14.66 -20.30
CA ASN A 284 1.69 -14.78 -21.67
C ASN A 284 2.46 -16.08 -21.94
N SER A 285 2.80 -16.85 -20.91
CA SER A 285 3.62 -18.07 -21.03
C SER A 285 2.89 -19.30 -21.59
N GLY A 286 1.56 -19.23 -21.71
CA GLY A 286 0.71 -20.35 -22.13
C GLY A 286 0.08 -21.14 -20.97
N VAL A 287 0.38 -20.80 -19.71
CA VAL A 287 -0.37 -21.30 -18.55
C VAL A 287 -1.85 -20.97 -18.71
N MET A 288 -2.71 -21.96 -18.49
CA MET A 288 -4.16 -21.91 -18.65
C MET A 288 -4.92 -21.69 -17.34
N CYS A 289 -4.30 -21.98 -16.18
CA CYS A 289 -4.87 -21.63 -14.87
C CYS A 289 -5.29 -20.14 -14.82
N PRO A 290 -6.47 -19.83 -14.25
CA PRO A 290 -6.84 -18.45 -13.93
C PRO A 290 -5.89 -17.82 -12.91
N LEU A 291 -5.63 -16.52 -13.04
CA LEU A 291 -4.63 -15.81 -12.22
C LEU A 291 -5.30 -14.82 -11.24
N LEU A 292 -5.00 -14.97 -9.95
CA LEU A 292 -5.30 -14.01 -8.90
C LEU A 292 -4.13 -13.03 -8.78
N CYS A 293 -4.43 -11.74 -8.91
CA CYS A 293 -3.53 -10.66 -8.50
C CYS A 293 -3.58 -10.51 -6.98
N LYS A 294 -2.60 -11.08 -6.27
CA LYS A 294 -2.48 -10.97 -4.81
C LYS A 294 -1.70 -9.70 -4.48
N GLU A 295 -2.47 -8.64 -4.22
CA GLU A 295 -1.99 -7.27 -3.98
C GLU A 295 -2.79 -6.62 -2.86
N PHE A 296 -2.21 -5.61 -2.21
CA PHE A 296 -2.94 -4.74 -1.28
C PHE A 296 -3.71 -3.69 -2.09
N ILE A 297 -4.94 -4.02 -2.50
CA ILE A 297 -5.79 -3.11 -3.27
C ILE A 297 -6.42 -2.09 -2.33
N ILE A 298 -6.13 -0.82 -2.59
CA ILE A 298 -6.60 0.35 -1.86
C ILE A 298 -7.26 1.39 -2.78
N ASP A 299 -7.08 1.25 -4.11
CA ASP A 299 -7.65 2.13 -5.12
C ASP A 299 -8.16 1.30 -6.31
N ALA A 300 -9.30 1.69 -6.86
CA ALA A 300 -9.91 1.07 -8.03
C ALA A 300 -8.96 0.98 -9.24
N TRP A 301 -8.05 1.94 -9.42
CA TRP A 301 -7.03 1.94 -10.47
C TRP A 301 -6.21 0.64 -10.48
N GLN A 302 -5.89 0.08 -9.30
CA GLN A 302 -5.14 -1.18 -9.21
C GLN A 302 -5.92 -2.34 -9.83
N ILE A 303 -7.25 -2.36 -9.75
CA ILE A 303 -8.10 -3.39 -10.36
C ILE A 303 -8.02 -3.31 -11.89
N TYR A 304 -8.09 -2.10 -12.45
CA TYR A 304 -7.90 -1.90 -13.89
C TYR A 304 -6.48 -2.30 -14.32
N TYR A 305 -5.47 -1.97 -13.52
CA TYR A 305 -4.09 -2.31 -13.81
C TYR A 305 -3.84 -3.82 -13.77
N ALA A 306 -4.35 -4.51 -12.74
CA ALA A 306 -4.31 -5.97 -12.63
C ALA A 306 -4.98 -6.64 -13.84
N ARG A 307 -6.14 -6.13 -14.27
CA ARG A 307 -6.83 -6.66 -15.46
C ARG A 307 -6.02 -6.50 -16.74
N VAL A 308 -5.40 -5.33 -16.94
CA VAL A 308 -4.49 -5.07 -18.07
C VAL A 308 -3.32 -6.05 -18.06
N LYS A 309 -2.80 -6.37 -16.86
CA LYS A 309 -1.70 -7.31 -16.65
C LYS A 309 -2.10 -8.78 -16.72
N GLY A 310 -3.37 -9.08 -17.01
CA GLY A 310 -3.84 -10.43 -17.26
C GLY A 310 -4.45 -11.15 -16.06
N ALA A 311 -4.78 -10.43 -14.99
CA ALA A 311 -5.53 -11.00 -13.87
C ALA A 311 -6.93 -11.47 -14.30
N ASP A 312 -7.37 -12.56 -13.68
CA ASP A 312 -8.73 -13.11 -13.75
C ASP A 312 -9.48 -12.93 -12.42
N ALA A 313 -8.74 -12.73 -11.33
CA ALA A 313 -9.26 -12.37 -10.02
C ALA A 313 -8.37 -11.34 -9.32
N VAL A 314 -8.94 -10.63 -8.35
CA VAL A 314 -8.22 -9.70 -7.46
C VAL A 314 -8.54 -9.99 -6.00
N LEU A 315 -7.62 -9.61 -5.11
CA LEU A 315 -7.79 -9.67 -3.67
C LEU A 315 -8.36 -8.36 -3.13
N LEU A 316 -9.40 -8.44 -2.29
CA LEU A 316 -9.92 -7.32 -1.51
C LEU A 316 -9.84 -7.69 -0.03
N ILE A 317 -9.26 -6.85 0.83
CA ILE A 317 -9.00 -7.20 2.24
C ILE A 317 -9.94 -6.40 3.14
N ALA A 318 -10.83 -7.07 3.87
CA ALA A 318 -11.80 -6.41 4.75
C ALA A 318 -11.15 -5.62 5.90
N ALA A 319 -9.97 -6.05 6.34
CA ALA A 319 -9.19 -5.37 7.37
C ALA A 319 -8.69 -3.96 6.96
N ILE A 320 -8.68 -3.62 5.66
CA ILE A 320 -8.16 -2.33 5.15
C ILE A 320 -9.17 -1.56 4.28
N LEU A 321 -10.25 -2.22 3.82
CA LEU A 321 -11.23 -1.63 2.92
C LEU A 321 -12.60 -1.48 3.62
N PRO A 322 -13.14 -0.25 3.71
CA PRO A 322 -14.52 -0.04 4.14
C PRO A 322 -15.53 -0.79 3.27
N ASP A 323 -16.70 -1.11 3.84
CA ASP A 323 -17.75 -1.84 3.12
C ASP A 323 -18.18 -1.15 1.81
N LEU A 324 -18.17 0.19 1.81
CA LEU A 324 -18.51 0.98 0.63
C LEU A 324 -17.50 0.78 -0.50
N ASP A 325 -16.22 0.69 -0.16
CA ASP A 325 -15.14 0.46 -1.12
C ASP A 325 -15.18 -0.96 -1.63
N ILE A 326 -15.40 -1.96 -0.77
CA ILE A 326 -15.61 -3.35 -1.22
C ILE A 326 -16.79 -3.43 -2.18
N LYS A 327 -17.94 -2.81 -1.85
CA LYS A 327 -19.12 -2.75 -2.73
C LYS A 327 -18.81 -2.09 -4.07
N TYR A 328 -18.06 -0.99 -4.06
CA TYR A 328 -17.68 -0.27 -5.27
C TYR A 328 -16.70 -1.08 -6.13
N MET A 329 -15.68 -1.66 -5.52
CA MET A 329 -14.68 -2.49 -6.18
C MET A 329 -15.28 -3.79 -6.74
N LEU A 330 -16.22 -4.43 -6.05
CA LEU A 330 -16.97 -5.57 -6.58
C LEU A 330 -17.73 -5.24 -7.86
N LYS A 331 -18.34 -4.03 -7.94
CA LYS A 331 -19.00 -3.58 -9.17
C LYS A 331 -17.98 -3.43 -10.31
N ILE A 332 -16.80 -2.90 -10.03
CA ILE A 332 -15.72 -2.78 -11.02
C ILE A 332 -15.24 -4.16 -11.46
N CYS A 333 -15.00 -5.09 -10.54
CA CYS A 333 -14.62 -6.47 -10.87
C CYS A 333 -15.65 -7.11 -11.80
N LYS A 334 -16.94 -6.97 -11.48
CA LYS A 334 -18.03 -7.46 -12.34
C LYS A 334 -18.00 -6.83 -13.73
N LEU A 335 -17.77 -5.52 -13.85
CA LEU A 335 -17.66 -4.82 -15.14
C LEU A 335 -16.47 -5.30 -15.97
N LEU A 336 -15.35 -5.65 -15.32
CA LEU A 336 -14.12 -6.10 -15.97
C LEU A 336 -14.06 -7.63 -16.19
N GLY A 337 -15.08 -8.37 -15.73
CA GLY A 337 -15.12 -9.83 -15.77
C GLY A 337 -14.21 -10.52 -14.75
N LEU A 338 -13.71 -9.78 -13.75
CA LEU A 338 -12.84 -10.31 -12.70
C LEU A 338 -13.67 -10.97 -11.58
N ALA A 339 -13.15 -12.05 -11.02
CA ALA A 339 -13.56 -12.50 -9.69
C ALA A 339 -12.91 -11.63 -8.60
N ALA A 340 -13.54 -11.57 -7.43
CA ALA A 340 -12.98 -10.90 -6.25
C ALA A 340 -12.93 -11.90 -5.10
N LEU A 341 -11.74 -12.19 -4.60
CA LEU A 341 -11.52 -12.92 -3.35
C LEU A 341 -11.52 -11.91 -2.22
N VAL A 342 -12.55 -11.94 -1.38
CA VAL A 342 -12.64 -11.02 -0.23
C VAL A 342 -12.07 -11.71 1.01
N GLU A 343 -10.92 -11.23 1.48
CA GLU A 343 -10.18 -11.79 2.60
C GLU A 343 -10.69 -11.23 3.93
N VAL A 344 -10.94 -12.12 4.89
CA VAL A 344 -11.38 -11.83 6.26
C VAL A 344 -10.54 -12.60 7.28
N HIS A 345 -10.43 -12.05 8.49
CA HIS A 345 -9.63 -12.59 9.59
C HIS A 345 -10.47 -12.91 10.82
N ASP A 346 -11.52 -12.14 11.08
CA ASP A 346 -12.33 -12.26 12.29
C ASP A 346 -13.83 -12.27 12.01
N GLU A 347 -14.61 -12.50 13.08
CA GLU A 347 -16.06 -12.54 13.04
C GLU A 347 -16.70 -11.27 12.50
N ARG A 348 -16.15 -10.10 12.86
CA ARG A 348 -16.72 -8.80 12.49
C ARG A 348 -16.52 -8.56 11.00
N GLU A 349 -15.32 -8.81 10.50
CA GLU A 349 -15.01 -8.74 9.07
C GLU A 349 -15.90 -9.70 8.27
N MET A 350 -16.07 -10.93 8.76
CA MET A 350 -16.98 -11.89 8.15
C MET A 350 -18.43 -11.36 8.12
N ASP A 351 -18.94 -10.83 9.23
CA ASP A 351 -20.31 -10.29 9.31
C ASP A 351 -20.52 -9.11 8.35
N CYS A 352 -19.55 -8.20 8.26
CA CYS A 352 -19.54 -7.10 7.29
C CYS A 352 -19.60 -7.64 5.85
N VAL A 353 -18.71 -8.56 5.49
CA VAL A 353 -18.64 -9.13 4.13
C VAL A 353 -19.90 -9.91 3.78
N LEU A 354 -20.48 -10.67 4.70
CA LEU A 354 -21.75 -11.38 4.48
C LEU A 354 -22.94 -10.44 4.26
N GLY A 355 -22.88 -9.22 4.79
CA GLY A 355 -23.85 -8.16 4.52
C GLY A 355 -23.74 -7.52 3.12
N ILE A 356 -22.72 -7.88 2.33
CA ILE A 356 -22.49 -7.34 0.99
C ILE A 356 -23.07 -8.28 -0.07
N ASP A 357 -23.88 -7.72 -0.97
CA ASP A 357 -24.43 -8.45 -2.11
C ASP A 357 -23.37 -8.69 -3.20
N GLY A 358 -23.44 -9.86 -3.83
CA GLY A 358 -22.60 -10.21 -4.97
C GLY A 358 -21.25 -10.84 -4.63
N ILE A 359 -20.98 -11.08 -3.34
CA ILE A 359 -19.84 -11.89 -2.90
C ILE A 359 -19.98 -13.33 -3.42
N LYS A 360 -18.92 -13.85 -4.04
CA LYS A 360 -18.85 -15.24 -4.52
C LYS A 360 -17.69 -16.04 -3.93
N LEU A 361 -16.64 -15.35 -3.47
CA LEU A 361 -15.44 -15.92 -2.89
C LEU A 361 -15.10 -15.17 -1.60
N ILE A 362 -14.96 -15.90 -0.50
CA ILE A 362 -14.43 -15.38 0.76
C ILE A 362 -13.17 -16.16 1.10
N GLY A 363 -12.09 -15.45 1.39
CA GLY A 363 -10.84 -16.00 1.90
C GLY A 363 -10.78 -15.87 3.41
N ILE A 364 -10.61 -16.98 4.13
CA ILE A 364 -10.35 -16.93 5.58
C ILE A 364 -8.85 -17.04 5.77
N ASN A 365 -8.23 -15.94 6.18
CA ASN A 365 -6.81 -15.91 6.48
C ASN A 365 -6.58 -16.30 7.94
N ASN A 366 -6.01 -17.49 8.14
CA ASN A 366 -5.71 -18.02 9.47
C ASN A 366 -4.48 -17.37 10.12
N ARG A 367 -3.82 -16.44 9.43
CA ARG A 367 -2.67 -15.69 9.96
C ARG A 367 -3.14 -14.34 10.49
N ASP A 368 -2.83 -14.08 11.74
CA ASP A 368 -2.99 -12.76 12.33
C ASP A 368 -1.94 -11.79 11.74
N LEU A 369 -2.39 -10.64 11.23
CA LEU A 369 -1.50 -9.69 10.52
C LEU A 369 -0.71 -8.78 11.47
N GLU A 370 -1.00 -8.78 12.77
CA GLU A 370 -0.25 -8.03 13.79
C GLU A 370 0.83 -8.90 14.46
N THR A 371 0.50 -10.15 14.78
CA THR A 371 1.37 -11.10 15.50
C THR A 371 2.05 -12.13 14.59
N PHE A 372 1.54 -12.33 13.38
CA PHE A 372 1.92 -13.40 12.44
C PHE A 372 1.66 -14.83 12.93
N GLU A 373 0.99 -14.99 14.08
CA GLU A 373 0.54 -16.29 14.57
C GLU A 373 -0.48 -16.89 13.60
N VAL A 374 -0.48 -18.22 13.48
CA VAL A 374 -1.34 -18.92 12.54
C VAL A 374 -2.18 -19.93 13.32
N ASP A 375 -3.51 -19.79 13.24
CA ASP A 375 -4.46 -20.69 13.87
C ASP A 375 -5.54 -21.16 12.88
N ILE A 376 -5.41 -22.39 12.38
CA ILE A 376 -6.38 -22.98 11.46
C ILE A 376 -7.77 -23.20 12.09
N ASN A 377 -7.88 -23.18 13.44
CA ASN A 377 -9.18 -23.26 14.10
C ASN A 377 -10.06 -22.04 13.82
N ASN A 378 -9.46 -20.92 13.43
CA ASN A 378 -10.19 -19.72 13.03
C ASN A 378 -11.16 -20.01 11.87
N THR A 379 -10.75 -20.80 10.89
CA THR A 379 -11.62 -21.25 9.80
C THR A 379 -12.90 -21.89 10.33
N LYS A 380 -12.78 -22.83 11.27
CA LYS A 380 -13.93 -23.52 11.84
C LYS A 380 -14.80 -22.57 12.68
N LYS A 381 -14.17 -21.68 13.45
CA LYS A 381 -14.85 -20.64 14.25
C LYS A 381 -15.73 -19.73 13.38
N LEU A 382 -15.21 -19.26 12.24
CA LEU A 382 -15.93 -18.37 11.34
C LEU A 382 -17.03 -19.04 10.52
N LEU A 383 -16.91 -20.35 10.26
CA LEU A 383 -17.89 -21.12 9.50
C LEU A 383 -18.97 -21.79 10.37
N GLN A 384 -18.89 -21.68 11.69
CA GLN A 384 -19.89 -22.22 12.60
C GLN A 384 -21.15 -21.34 12.68
N GLY A 385 -22.28 -21.98 13.01
CA GLY A 385 -23.54 -21.30 13.26
C GLY A 385 -24.12 -20.60 12.02
N GLU A 386 -24.71 -19.43 12.24
CA GLU A 386 -25.46 -18.65 11.25
C GLU A 386 -24.62 -18.25 10.03
N ARG A 387 -23.35 -17.86 10.23
CA ARG A 387 -22.43 -17.48 9.14
C ARG A 387 -22.26 -18.60 8.13
N GLY A 388 -22.07 -19.82 8.63
CA GLY A 388 -21.98 -21.02 7.79
C GLY A 388 -23.24 -21.30 6.98
N GLU A 389 -24.42 -21.08 7.57
CA GLU A 389 -25.70 -21.21 6.84
C GLU A 389 -25.85 -20.15 5.76
N ILE A 390 -25.59 -18.88 6.08
CA ILE A 390 -25.65 -17.78 5.10
C ILE A 390 -24.70 -18.05 3.92
N ILE A 391 -23.48 -18.51 4.18
CA ILE A 391 -22.49 -18.87 3.15
C ILE A 391 -23.04 -19.97 2.24
N ARG A 392 -23.66 -21.01 2.82
CA ARG A 392 -24.28 -22.11 2.05
C ARG A 392 -25.46 -21.63 1.23
N GLU A 393 -26.37 -20.87 1.81
CA GLU A 393 -27.56 -20.33 1.14
C GLU A 393 -27.19 -19.43 -0.03
N LYS A 394 -26.18 -18.56 0.14
CA LYS A 394 -25.66 -17.69 -0.92
C LYS A 394 -24.78 -18.41 -1.93
N GLY A 395 -24.40 -19.67 -1.67
CA GLY A 395 -23.51 -20.45 -2.53
C GLY A 395 -22.10 -19.85 -2.65
N ILE A 396 -21.62 -19.21 -1.59
CA ILE A 396 -20.29 -18.59 -1.53
C ILE A 396 -19.24 -19.70 -1.39
N ILE A 397 -18.18 -19.63 -2.19
CA ILE A 397 -17.01 -20.50 -2.03
C ILE A 397 -16.09 -19.91 -0.97
N VAL A 398 -15.78 -20.71 0.04
CA VAL A 398 -14.80 -20.35 1.05
C VAL A 398 -13.43 -20.92 0.68
N VAL A 399 -12.43 -20.04 0.71
CA VAL A 399 -11.02 -20.35 0.53
C VAL A 399 -10.34 -20.33 1.89
N GLY A 400 -9.71 -21.44 2.30
CA GLY A 400 -8.86 -21.46 3.49
C GLY A 400 -7.45 -20.99 3.14
N GLU A 401 -6.92 -20.02 3.89
CA GLU A 401 -5.59 -19.44 3.64
C GLU A 401 -4.71 -19.51 4.87
N SER A 402 -3.40 -19.65 4.66
CA SER A 402 -2.37 -19.78 5.70
C SER A 402 -2.51 -21.04 6.58
N GLY A 403 -1.37 -21.60 7.02
CA GLY A 403 -1.36 -22.68 8.02
C GLY A 403 -1.65 -24.10 7.51
N LEU A 404 -1.74 -24.29 6.20
CA LEU A 404 -2.04 -25.59 5.59
C LEU A 404 -0.75 -26.24 5.11
N PHE A 405 -0.28 -27.27 5.83
CA PHE A 405 1.00 -27.92 5.56
C PHE A 405 0.89 -29.41 5.30
N THR A 406 -0.22 -30.04 5.70
CA THR A 406 -0.40 -31.49 5.67
C THR A 406 -1.78 -31.88 5.14
N PRO A 407 -1.96 -33.15 4.69
CA PRO A 407 -3.27 -33.66 4.31
C PRO A 407 -4.31 -33.58 5.43
N ALA A 408 -3.87 -33.67 6.70
CA ALA A 408 -4.74 -33.53 7.86
C ALA A 408 -5.30 -32.10 7.98
N ASP A 409 -4.48 -31.09 7.68
CA ASP A 409 -4.93 -29.69 7.68
C ASP A 409 -5.96 -29.44 6.58
N ILE A 410 -5.75 -30.00 5.39
CA ILE A 410 -6.70 -29.93 4.26
C ILE A 410 -8.02 -30.60 4.63
N ALA A 411 -7.97 -31.80 5.22
CA ALA A 411 -9.16 -32.50 5.69
C ALA A 411 -9.91 -31.68 6.76
N TYR A 412 -9.19 -31.11 7.72
CA TYR A 412 -9.75 -30.30 8.79
C TYR A 412 -10.56 -29.10 8.26
N VAL A 413 -10.00 -28.33 7.33
CA VAL A 413 -10.71 -27.17 6.76
C VAL A 413 -11.83 -27.60 5.80
N GLN A 414 -11.64 -28.70 5.07
CA GLN A 414 -12.69 -29.26 4.20
C GLN A 414 -13.91 -29.67 5.02
N GLU A 415 -13.72 -30.33 6.16
CA GLU A 415 -14.79 -30.71 7.09
C GLU A 415 -15.53 -29.48 7.66
N ALA A 416 -14.84 -28.35 7.82
CA ALA A 416 -15.46 -27.09 8.23
C ALA A 416 -16.30 -26.44 7.11
N GLY A 417 -16.19 -26.91 5.86
CA GLY A 417 -16.96 -26.42 4.71
C GLY A 417 -16.13 -25.66 3.67
N VAL A 418 -14.81 -25.61 3.81
CA VAL A 418 -13.90 -25.01 2.84
C VAL A 418 -13.90 -25.80 1.53
N ARG A 419 -13.97 -25.11 0.40
CA ARG A 419 -14.02 -25.71 -0.96
C ARG A 419 -12.83 -25.37 -1.83
N ALA A 420 -11.98 -24.45 -1.38
CA ALA A 420 -10.72 -24.11 -2.02
C ALA A 420 -9.66 -23.76 -0.97
N VAL A 421 -8.38 -23.88 -1.30
CA VAL A 421 -7.30 -23.53 -0.39
C VAL A 421 -6.24 -22.71 -1.12
N LEU A 422 -5.68 -21.70 -0.46
CA LEU A 422 -4.56 -20.92 -0.99
C LEU A 422 -3.29 -21.30 -0.25
N VAL A 423 -2.33 -21.88 -0.97
CA VAL A 423 -1.10 -22.41 -0.39
C VAL A 423 0.12 -21.98 -1.21
N GLY A 424 1.13 -21.44 -0.50
CA GLY A 424 2.40 -21.01 -1.10
C GLY A 424 3.62 -21.60 -0.39
N GLU A 425 3.77 -21.30 0.91
CA GLU A 425 5.03 -21.52 1.64
C GLU A 425 5.55 -22.97 1.56
N LEU A 426 4.67 -23.96 1.71
CA LEU A 426 5.05 -25.38 1.65
C LEU A 426 5.57 -25.76 0.26
N ILE A 427 4.88 -25.34 -0.79
CA ILE A 427 5.08 -25.83 -2.16
C ILE A 427 6.28 -25.13 -2.81
N VAL A 428 6.47 -23.82 -2.55
CA VAL A 428 7.60 -23.04 -3.08
C VAL A 428 8.97 -23.60 -2.65
N LYS A 429 9.04 -24.19 -1.45
CA LYS A 429 10.28 -24.76 -0.88
C LYS A 429 10.68 -26.11 -1.50
N GLN A 430 9.77 -26.76 -2.22
CA GLN A 430 10.05 -28.06 -2.82
C GLN A 430 10.84 -27.91 -4.12
N ARG A 431 11.77 -28.86 -4.35
CA ARG A 431 12.50 -28.95 -5.62
C ARG A 431 11.55 -29.26 -6.77
N ASP A 432 10.59 -30.16 -6.53
CA ASP A 432 9.50 -30.47 -7.43
C ASP A 432 8.17 -29.97 -6.83
N PRO A 433 7.64 -28.83 -7.32
CA PRO A 433 6.35 -28.31 -6.90
C PRO A 433 5.19 -29.28 -7.05
N ALA A 434 5.17 -30.12 -8.09
CA ALA A 434 4.08 -31.07 -8.33
C ALA A 434 4.07 -32.16 -7.26
N GLN A 435 5.25 -32.66 -6.86
CA GLN A 435 5.38 -33.57 -5.73
C GLN A 435 4.90 -32.91 -4.42
N GLY A 436 5.27 -31.65 -4.18
CA GLY A 436 4.81 -30.90 -3.00
C GLY A 436 3.29 -30.77 -2.92
N ILE A 437 2.62 -30.61 -4.06
CA ILE A 437 1.15 -30.61 -4.15
C ILE A 437 0.59 -32.00 -3.80
N ALA A 438 1.14 -33.06 -4.38
CA ALA A 438 0.68 -34.42 -4.10
C ALA A 438 0.85 -34.80 -2.62
N GLU A 439 1.95 -34.39 -1.99
CA GLU A 439 2.20 -34.58 -0.55
C GLU A 439 1.21 -33.80 0.32
N LEU A 440 0.90 -32.55 -0.04
CA LEU A 440 -0.08 -31.72 0.67
C LEU A 440 -1.49 -32.33 0.66
N PHE A 441 -1.90 -32.93 -0.46
CA PHE A 441 -3.23 -33.55 -0.60
C PHE A 441 -3.25 -35.03 -0.21
N GLY A 442 -2.08 -35.66 -0.04
CA GLY A 442 -1.94 -37.10 0.20
C GLY A 442 -2.33 -37.96 -1.01
N LYS A 443 -2.50 -37.35 -2.18
CA LYS A 443 -2.88 -37.98 -3.45
C LYS A 443 -2.52 -37.06 -4.62
N ASP A 444 -2.44 -37.64 -5.81
CA ASP A 444 -2.33 -36.87 -7.06
C ASP A 444 -3.68 -36.17 -7.38
N ILE A 445 -3.62 -34.88 -7.66
CA ILE A 445 -4.77 -34.04 -8.05
C ILE A 445 -4.62 -33.42 -9.44
N SER A 446 -3.57 -33.81 -10.18
CA SER A 446 -3.33 -33.39 -11.56
C SER A 446 -4.46 -33.83 -12.52
N TYR A 447 -4.47 -33.25 -13.73
CA TYR A 447 -5.51 -33.47 -14.74
C TYR A 447 -5.30 -34.76 -15.54
#